data_AF-A0A1D7VLR2-F1
#
_entry.id   AF-A0A1D7VLR2-F1
#
_cell.length_a   1.000
_cell.length_b   1.000
_cell.length_c   1.000
_cell.angle_alpha   90.00
_cell.angle_beta   90.00
_cell.angle_gamma   90.00
#
_symmetry.space_group_name_H-M   'P 1'
#
loop_
_entity.id
_entity.type
_entity.pdbx_description
1 polymer ?
#
loop_
_entity_poly.entity_id
_entity_poly.type
_entity_poly.pdbx_seq_one_letter_code
_entity_poly.pdbx_strand_id
1 'polypeptide(L)'
;MFLSLSTSTWVLIAAGATLVNLAAMQWIIQIPKYRKRQFWLPVIGMVCVGARGFAESAALADTLYLYAAIMVVFPAALAPVRRQITRDYYRWVEDPTTRASKAALAWCTTSLTVMLFVIGVVWVVGKKAGT
;
A
#
# COMPACT_ATOMS: atom_id res chain seq x y z
N MET A 1 -0.01 0.52 -22.55
CA MET A 1 0.00 -0.88 -22.08
C MET A 1 0.21 -0.89 -20.56
N PHE A 2 -0.45 -1.78 -19.82
CA PHE A 2 -0.33 -1.98 -18.36
C PHE A 2 0.05 -3.46 -18.11
N LEU A 3 1.04 -3.86 -18.91
CA LEU A 3 1.68 -5.17 -19.04
C LEU A 3 0.79 -6.30 -19.59
N SER A 4 0.27 -6.13 -20.82
CA SER A 4 -0.47 -7.11 -21.66
C SER A 4 -1.84 -7.60 -21.18
N LEU A 5 -2.19 -7.34 -19.92
CA LEU A 5 -3.47 -7.75 -19.35
C LEU A 5 -4.62 -6.87 -19.83
N SER A 6 -5.86 -7.24 -19.52
CA SER A 6 -7.05 -6.42 -19.76
C SER A 6 -7.41 -5.58 -18.52
N THR A 7 -8.18 -4.50 -18.70
CA THR A 7 -8.64 -3.66 -17.58
C THR A 7 -9.43 -4.48 -16.57
N SER A 8 -10.24 -5.44 -17.04
CA SER A 8 -10.98 -6.36 -16.16
C SER A 8 -10.05 -7.25 -15.33
N THR A 9 -8.93 -7.72 -15.88
CA THR A 9 -7.91 -8.43 -15.09
C THR A 9 -7.32 -7.53 -14.00
N TRP A 10 -7.07 -6.25 -14.28
CA TRP A 10 -6.55 -5.34 -13.26
C TRP A 10 -7.56 -4.94 -12.20
N VAL A 11 -8.85 -4.90 -12.54
CA VAL A 11 -9.91 -4.78 -11.53
C VAL A 11 -9.86 -5.98 -10.57
N LEU A 12 -9.70 -7.19 -11.09
CA LEU A 12 -9.57 -8.39 -10.25
C LEU A 12 -8.30 -8.37 -9.40
N ILE A 13 -7.15 -7.99 -9.97
CA ILE A 13 -5.88 -7.85 -9.23
C ILE A 13 -6.01 -6.80 -8.14
N ALA A 14 -6.59 -5.64 -8.44
CA ALA A 14 -6.82 -4.57 -7.47
C ALA A 14 -7.74 -5.04 -6.34
N ALA A 15 -8.83 -5.74 -6.66
CA ALA A 15 -9.72 -6.31 -5.66
C ALA A 15 -9.01 -7.33 -4.76
N GLY A 16 -8.23 -8.25 -5.35
CA GLY A 16 -7.42 -9.22 -4.63
C GLY A 16 -6.37 -8.55 -3.73
N ALA A 17 -5.65 -7.57 -4.27
CA ALA A 17 -4.65 -6.80 -3.52
C ALA A 17 -5.29 -6.06 -2.34
N THR A 18 -6.50 -5.53 -2.50
CA THR A 18 -7.26 -4.90 -1.41
C THR A 18 -7.62 -5.89 -0.31
N LEU A 19 -8.12 -7.07 -0.65
CA LEU A 19 -8.46 -8.09 0.35
C LEU A 19 -7.21 -8.57 1.10
N VAL A 20 -6.12 -8.82 0.37
CA VAL A 20 -4.83 -9.20 0.96
C VAL A 20 -4.28 -8.09 1.84
N ASN A 21 -4.32 -6.83 1.39
CA ASN A 21 -3.92 -5.68 2.19
C ASN A 21 -4.73 -5.60 3.47
N LEU A 22 -6.06 -5.69 3.39
CA LEU A 22 -6.92 -5.64 4.58
C LEU A 22 -6.56 -6.73 5.58
N ALA A 23 -6.48 -7.98 5.13
CA ALA A 23 -6.13 -9.11 5.99
C ALA A 23 -4.73 -8.91 6.63
N ALA A 24 -3.74 -8.51 5.83
CA ALA A 24 -2.40 -8.26 6.30
C ALA A 24 -2.35 -7.10 7.30
N MET A 25 -3.01 -5.98 7.01
CA MET A 25 -3.04 -4.81 7.90
C MET A 25 -3.80 -5.11 9.21
N GLN A 26 -4.86 -5.92 9.17
CA GLN A 26 -5.54 -6.42 10.39
C GLN A 26 -4.60 -7.26 11.27
N TRP A 27 -3.72 -8.05 10.65
CA TRP A 27 -2.74 -8.87 11.36
C TRP A 27 -1.51 -8.08 11.86
N ILE A 28 -1.05 -7.10 11.09
CA ILE A 28 0.10 -6.26 11.40
C ILE A 28 -0.23 -5.29 12.53
N ILE A 29 -1.39 -4.62 12.46
CA ILE A 29 -1.78 -3.63 13.45
C ILE A 29 -2.43 -4.31 14.64
N GLN A 30 -1.64 -4.43 15.71
CA GLN A 30 -2.07 -5.05 16.96
C GLN A 30 -2.84 -4.07 17.86
N ILE A 31 -2.80 -2.77 17.57
CA ILE A 31 -3.46 -1.72 18.37
C ILE A 31 -4.95 -1.65 18.01
N PRO A 32 -5.88 -1.97 18.93
CA PRO A 32 -7.31 -2.15 18.61
C PRO A 32 -7.97 -0.91 17.99
N LYS A 33 -7.61 0.29 18.46
CA LYS A 33 -8.14 1.58 17.98
C LYS A 33 -7.85 1.81 16.50
N TYR A 34 -6.64 1.47 16.04
CA TYR A 34 -6.21 1.69 14.66
C TYR A 34 -6.57 0.52 13.75
N ARG A 35 -6.68 -0.69 14.31
CA ARG A 35 -7.07 -1.89 13.56
C ARG A 35 -8.44 -1.74 12.89
N LYS A 36 -9.44 -1.20 13.58
CA LYS A 36 -10.78 -0.92 12.98
C LYS A 36 -10.75 0.18 11.92
N ARG A 37 -9.80 1.12 12.01
CA ARG A 37 -9.69 2.22 11.05
C ARG A 37 -9.11 1.78 9.71
N GLN A 38 -8.43 0.64 9.64
CA GLN A 38 -7.83 0.14 8.40
C GLN A 38 -8.85 -0.16 7.30
N PHE A 39 -10.11 -0.44 7.65
CA PHE A 39 -11.17 -0.65 6.66
C PHE A 39 -11.46 0.61 5.82
N TRP A 40 -11.15 1.80 6.32
CA TRP A 40 -11.41 3.06 5.60
C TRP A 40 -10.39 3.33 4.49
N LEU A 41 -9.15 2.86 4.63
CA LEU A 41 -8.09 3.18 3.67
C LEU A 41 -8.38 2.60 2.27
N PRO A 42 -8.81 1.34 2.13
CA PRO A 42 -9.20 0.82 0.82
C PRO A 42 -10.47 1.46 0.27
N VAL A 43 -11.42 1.87 1.14
CA VAL A 43 -12.64 2.58 0.70
C VAL A 43 -12.27 3.91 0.04
N ILE A 44 -11.43 4.71 0.71
CA ILE A 44 -10.93 5.97 0.15
C ILE A 44 -10.20 5.70 -1.17
N GLY A 45 -9.32 4.69 -1.19
CA GLY A 45 -8.59 4.32 -2.39
C GLY A 45 -9.49 3.89 -3.54
N MET A 46 -10.54 3.10 -3.30
CA MET A 46 -11.52 2.71 -4.31
C MET A 46 -12.30 3.91 -4.86
N VAL A 47 -12.67 4.87 -3.99
CA VAL A 47 -13.34 6.10 -4.42
C VAL A 47 -12.43 6.94 -5.32
N CYS A 48 -11.16 7.11 -4.94
CA CYS A 48 -10.19 7.87 -5.75
C CYS A 48 -9.93 7.19 -7.10
N VAL A 49 -9.75 5.87 -7.13
CA VAL A 49 -9.55 5.11 -8.37
C VAL A 49 -10.81 5.14 -9.24
N GLY A 50 -11.99 4.96 -8.64
CA GLY A 50 -13.27 5.03 -9.33
C GLY A 50 -13.51 6.40 -9.96
N ALA A 51 -13.34 7.48 -9.21
CA ALA A 51 -13.49 8.85 -9.70
C ALA A 51 -12.56 9.16 -10.87
N ARG A 52 -11.29 8.70 -10.79
CA ARG A 52 -10.34 8.85 -11.89
C ARG A 52 -10.71 7.99 -13.10
N GLY A 53 -11.20 6.78 -12.89
CA GLY A 53 -11.69 5.90 -13.95
C GLY A 53 -12.88 6.47 -14.71
N PHE A 54 -13.77 7.16 -14.01
CA PHE A 54 -14.88 7.90 -14.63
C PHE A 54 -14.40 9.12 -15.44
N ALA A 55 -13.38 9.83 -14.96
CA ALA A 55 -12.84 11.00 -15.65
C ALA A 55 -11.98 10.65 -16.88
N GLU A 56 -11.21 9.56 -16.81
CA GLU A 56 -10.22 9.19 -17.84
C GLU A 56 -10.09 7.67 -17.99
N SER A 57 -11.03 7.06 -18.71
CA SER A 57 -11.13 5.60 -18.84
C SER A 57 -9.91 4.94 -19.52
N ALA A 58 -9.23 5.65 -20.43
CA ALA A 58 -8.01 5.17 -21.11
C ALA A 58 -6.81 4.99 -20.15
N ALA A 59 -6.81 5.68 -19.00
CA ALA A 59 -5.78 5.59 -17.97
C ALA A 59 -6.17 4.67 -16.79
N LEU A 60 -7.34 4.03 -16.86
CA LEU A 60 -7.89 3.26 -15.73
C LEU A 60 -7.00 2.07 -15.36
N ALA A 61 -6.50 1.32 -16.34
CA ALA A 61 -5.69 0.15 -16.07
C ALA A 61 -4.30 0.48 -15.49
N ASP A 62 -3.73 1.62 -15.89
CA ASP A 62 -2.52 2.19 -15.29
C ASP A 62 -2.77 2.60 -13.81
N THR A 63 -3.92 3.24 -13.58
CA THR A 63 -4.36 3.64 -12.24
C THR A 63 -4.59 2.42 -11.33
N LEU A 64 -5.18 1.35 -11.85
CA LEU A 64 -5.41 0.10 -11.13
C LEU A 64 -4.10 -0.62 -10.80
N TYR A 65 -3.11 -0.58 -11.70
CA TYR A 65 -1.76 -1.08 -11.41
C TYR A 65 -1.12 -0.34 -10.24
N LEU A 66 -1.08 1.00 -10.29
CA LEU A 66 -0.48 1.81 -9.23
C LEU A 66 -1.22 1.60 -7.90
N TYR A 67 -2.55 1.50 -7.94
CA TYR A 67 -3.36 1.18 -6.77
C TYR A 67 -3.00 -0.17 -6.16
N ALA A 68 -2.98 -1.23 -6.96
CA ALA A 68 -2.65 -2.58 -6.50
C ALA A 68 -1.22 -2.65 -5.93
N ALA A 69 -0.28 -1.97 -6.59
CA ALA A 69 1.10 -1.88 -6.12
C ALA A 69 1.20 -1.23 -4.74
N ILE A 70 0.55 -0.08 -4.54
CA ILE A 70 0.51 0.62 -3.23
C ILE A 70 -0.12 -0.28 -2.14
N MET A 71 -1.16 -1.04 -2.47
CA MET A 71 -1.78 -1.98 -1.53
C MET A 71 -0.82 -3.06 -1.04
N VAL A 72 0.18 -3.45 -1.83
CA VAL A 72 1.19 -4.43 -1.41
C VAL A 72 2.34 -3.80 -0.62
N VAL A 73 2.70 -2.56 -0.95
CA VAL A 73 3.82 -1.82 -0.33
C VAL A 73 3.68 -1.72 1.19
N PHE A 74 2.49 -1.32 1.68
CA PHE A 74 2.29 -1.09 3.11
C PHE A 74 2.47 -2.36 3.96
N PRO A 75 1.81 -3.50 3.64
CA PRO A 75 2.07 -4.76 4.31
C PRO A 75 3.54 -5.19 4.28
N ALA A 76 4.20 -5.06 3.13
CA ALA A 76 5.60 -5.47 2.97
C ALA A 76 6.56 -4.65 3.83
N ALA A 77 6.37 -3.33 3.91
CA ALA A 77 7.17 -2.46 4.75
C ALA A 77 6.93 -2.72 6.25
N LEU A 78 5.66 -2.91 6.65
CA LEU A 78 5.26 -2.90 8.06
C LEU A 78 5.31 -4.28 8.73
N ALA A 79 5.08 -5.37 7.99
CA ALA A 79 5.00 -6.71 8.57
C ALA A 79 6.25 -7.15 9.35
N PRO A 80 7.49 -6.92 8.85
CA PRO A 80 8.71 -7.35 9.55
C PRO A 80 8.92 -6.64 10.89
N VAL A 81 8.48 -5.39 10.98
CA VAL A 81 8.69 -4.52 12.15
C VAL A 81 7.44 -4.36 13.02
N ARG A 82 6.37 -5.12 12.76
CA ARG A 82 5.06 -4.97 13.43
C ARG A 82 5.12 -4.97 14.96
N ARG A 83 5.98 -5.83 15.54
CA ARG A 83 6.15 -5.97 17.00
C ARG A 83 6.84 -4.74 17.58
N GLN A 84 7.84 -4.20 16.87
CA GLN A 84 8.54 -3.00 17.28
C GLN A 84 7.62 -1.78 17.25
N ILE A 85 6.84 -1.61 16.17
CA ILE A 85 5.85 -0.53 16.06
C ILE A 85 4.85 -0.57 17.22
N THR A 86 4.32 -1.76 17.52
CA THR A 86 3.35 -1.93 18.62
C THR A 86 3.97 -1.60 19.98
N ARG A 87 5.18 -2.10 20.25
CA ARG A 87 5.89 -1.83 21.50
C ARG A 87 6.21 -0.34 21.65
N ASP A 88 6.71 0.29 20.60
CA ASP A 88 7.10 1.70 20.63
C ASP A 88 5.86 2.60 20.80
N TYR A 89 4.70 2.20 20.25
CA TYR A 89 3.44 2.88 20.52
C TYR A 89 3.06 2.88 22.01
N TYR A 90 3.13 1.73 22.68
CA TYR A 90 2.77 1.66 24.11
C TYR A 90 3.74 2.45 24.98
N ARG A 91 5.04 2.42 24.66
CA ARG A 91 6.04 3.27 25.32
C ARG A 91 5.73 4.75 25.15
N TRP A 92 5.31 5.16 23.95
CA TRP A 92 4.92 6.54 23.67
C TRP A 92 3.64 6.97 24.39
N VAL A 93 2.69 6.04 24.59
CA VAL A 93 1.49 6.30 25.38
C VAL A 93 1.82 6.53 26.87
N GLU A 94 2.82 5.80 27.40
CA GLU A 94 3.29 5.97 28.78
C GLU A 94 4.17 7.22 28.95
N ASP A 95 5.09 7.46 28.03
CA ASP A 95 5.97 8.63 28.01
C ASP A 95 6.09 9.20 26.58
N PRO A 96 5.45 10.36 26.32
CA PRO A 96 5.46 11.00 25.01
C PRO A 96 6.84 11.45 24.51
N THR A 97 7.86 11.48 25.37
CA THR A 97 9.23 11.83 24.99
C THR A 97 10.01 10.65 24.39
N THR A 98 9.46 9.44 24.49
CA THR A 98 10.07 8.24 23.92
C THR A 98 10.10 8.30 22.39
N ARG A 99 11.27 7.97 21.83
CA ARG A 99 11.49 7.97 20.38
C ARG A 99 11.19 6.60 19.78
N ALA A 100 10.71 6.61 18.54
CA ALA A 100 10.55 5.39 17.75
C ALA A 100 11.91 4.68 17.53
N SER A 101 11.86 3.35 17.39
CA SER A 101 13.01 2.52 17.02
C SER A 101 13.65 3.03 15.72
N LYS A 102 14.91 3.46 15.81
CA LYS A 102 15.70 3.88 14.64
C LYS A 102 15.81 2.77 13.60
N ALA A 103 15.91 1.51 14.06
CA ALA A 103 15.98 0.35 13.18
C ALA A 103 14.64 0.11 12.44
N ALA A 104 13.51 0.23 13.13
CA ALA A 104 12.20 0.11 12.51
C ALA A 104 11.97 1.25 11.50
N LEU A 105 12.34 2.47 11.88
CA LEU A 105 12.24 3.63 11.00
C LEU A 105 13.11 3.46 9.75
N ALA A 106 14.38 3.09 9.91
CA ALA A 106 15.30 2.83 8.80
C ALA A 106 14.76 1.74 7.87
N TRP A 107 14.26 0.63 8.42
CA TRP A 107 13.64 -0.44 7.63
C TRP A 107 12.44 0.08 6.83
N CYS A 108 11.50 0.78 7.48
CA CYS A 108 10.32 1.33 6.81
C CYS A 108 10.73 2.30 5.70
N THR A 109 11.64 3.23 5.98
CA THR A 109 12.09 4.22 5.00
C THR A 109 12.80 3.54 3.82
N THR A 110 13.79 2.68 4.08
CA THR A 110 14.52 1.99 3.01
C THR A 110 13.61 1.09 2.17
N SER A 111 12.74 0.30 2.82
CA SER A 111 11.83 -0.60 2.10
C SER A 111 10.81 0.17 1.26
N LEU A 112 10.23 1.27 1.78
CA LEU A 112 9.36 2.16 1.01
C LEU A 112 10.08 2.76 -0.19
N THR A 113 11.30 3.28 -0.01
CA THR A 113 12.09 3.84 -1.11
C THR A 113 12.37 2.81 -2.19
N VAL A 114 12.82 1.61 -1.81
CA VAL A 114 13.11 0.53 -2.76
C VAL A 114 11.85 0.11 -3.51
N MET A 115 10.73 -0.08 -2.83
CA MET A 115 9.48 -0.49 -3.48
C MET A 115 8.93 0.60 -4.40
N LEU A 116 8.96 1.87 -3.98
CA LEU A 116 8.53 2.99 -4.85
C LEU A 116 9.44 3.11 -6.08
N PHE A 117 10.74 2.90 -5.92
CA PHE A 117 11.67 2.86 -7.05
C PHE A 117 11.33 1.74 -8.02
N VAL A 118 11.11 0.51 -7.52
CA VAL A 118 10.71 -0.65 -8.35
C VAL A 118 9.39 -0.37 -9.07
N ILE A 119 8.38 0.15 -8.36
CA ILE A 119 7.09 0.51 -8.96
C ILE A 119 7.27 1.53 -10.07
N GLY A 120 8.08 2.57 -9.83
CA GLY A 120 8.38 3.61 -10.82
C GLY A 120 9.08 3.05 -12.05
N VAL A 121 10.08 2.18 -11.88
CA VAL A 121 10.76 1.50 -12.99
C VAL A 121 9.78 0.64 -13.79
N VAL A 122 9.01 -0.22 -13.12
CA VAL A 122 8.03 -1.10 -13.79
C VAL A 122 6.95 -0.28 -14.50
N TRP A 123 6.52 0.84 -13.91
CA TRP A 123 5.56 1.75 -14.51
C TRP A 123 6.09 2.38 -15.80
N VAL A 124 7.32 2.91 -15.78
CA VAL A 124 7.97 3.51 -16.95
C VAL A 124 8.16 2.47 -18.05
N VAL A 125 8.64 1.27 -17.71
CA VAL A 125 8.82 0.17 -18.65
C VAL A 125 7.47 -0.26 -19.26
N GLY A 126 6.44 -0.44 -18.42
CA GLY A 126 5.10 -0.82 -18.87
C GLY A 126 4.47 0.21 -19.82
N LYS A 127 4.75 1.50 -19.62
CA LYS A 127 4.35 2.55 -20.57
C LYS A 127 5.12 2.49 -21.89
N LYS A 128 6.46 2.38 -21.83
CA LYS A 128 7.31 2.36 -23.04
C LYS A 128 7.12 1.13 -23.92
N ALA A 129 6.75 -0.01 -23.36
CA ALA A 129 6.45 -1.22 -24.14
C ALA A 129 5.14 -1.13 -24.95
N GLY A 130 4.36 -0.06 -24.79
CA GLY A 130 3.09 0.16 -25.49
C GLY A 130 3.12 1.28 -26.55
N THR A 131 4.30 1.80 -26.89
CA THR A 131 4.55 2.73 -28.02
C THR A 131 5.36 2.01 -29.09
#